data_AF-A0A8T5DR22-F1
#
_entry.id   AF-A0A8T5DR22-F1
#
_cell.length_a   1.000
_cell.length_b   1.000
_cell.length_c   1.000
_cell.angle_alpha   90.00
_cell.angle_beta   90.00
_cell.angle_gamma   90.00
#
_symmetry.space_group_name_H-M   'P 1'
#
loop_
_entity.id
_entity.type
_entity.pdbx_description
1 polymer ?
#
loop_
_entity_poly.entity_id
_entity_poly.type
_entity_poly.pdbx_seq_one_letter_code
_entity_poly.pdbx_strand_id
1 'polypeptide(L)' 'MGKIIVKNVIERKPGFLYYVDGKGNVCEAKMARGGKKKKKKAKKK' A
#
# COMPACT_ATOMS: atom_id res chain seq x y z
N MET A 1 22.71 -15.85 4.67
CA MET A 1 22.12 -15.60 3.33
C MET A 1 20.65 -15.99 3.40
N GLY A 2 19.73 -15.09 3.04
CA GLY A 2 18.31 -15.42 3.00
C GLY A 2 17.99 -16.33 1.82
N LYS A 3 17.09 -17.31 2.02
CA LYS A 3 16.59 -18.22 0.97
C LYS A 3 15.13 -17.90 0.67
N ILE A 4 14.78 -17.81 -0.61
CA ILE A 4 13.38 -17.70 -1.04
C ILE A 4 12.72 -19.07 -0.83
N ILE A 5 11.71 -19.14 0.03
CA ILE A 5 10.97 -20.38 0.32
C ILE A 5 9.88 -20.61 -0.73
N VAL A 6 9.18 -19.55 -1.15
CA VAL A 6 8.08 -19.62 -2.12
C VAL A 6 8.14 -18.38 -3.03
N LYS A 7 7.95 -18.59 -4.34
CA LYS A 7 7.84 -17.52 -5.34
C LYS A 7 6.37 -17.22 -5.63
N ASN A 8 6.07 -15.98 -6.01
CA ASN A 8 4.73 -15.56 -6.48
C ASN A 8 3.58 -15.85 -5.50
N VAL A 9 3.82 -15.67 -4.19
CA VAL A 9 2.82 -15.93 -3.14
C VAL A 9 1.56 -15.05 -3.28
N ILE A 10 1.68 -13.91 -3.97
CA ILE A 10 0.56 -13.01 -4.25
C ILE A 10 0.56 -12.55 -5.71
N GLU A 11 -0.64 -12.33 -6.22
CA GLU A 11 -0.86 -11.59 -7.47
C GLU A 11 -1.07 -10.11 -7.15
N ARG A 12 -0.28 -9.24 -7.78
CA ARG A 12 -0.34 -7.79 -7.55
C ARG A 12 -1.35 -7.14 -8.50
N LYS A 13 -2.31 -6.43 -7.93
CA LYS A 13 -3.31 -5.69 -8.69
C LYS A 13 -2.79 -4.29 -9.03
N PRO A 14 -3.05 -3.79 -10.26
CA PRO A 14 -2.72 -2.43 -10.62
C PRO A 14 -3.51 -1.45 -9.74
N GLY A 15 -2.85 -0.40 -9.25
CA GLY A 15 -3.51 0.60 -8.39
C GLY A 15 -3.40 0.35 -6.89
N PHE A 16 -2.72 -0.72 -6.47
CA PHE A 16 -2.49 -1.05 -5.06
C PHE A 16 -1.01 -1.05 -4.68
N LEU A 17 -0.74 -0.72 -3.42
CA LEU A 17 0.55 -0.80 -2.76
C LEU A 17 0.58 -2.07 -1.92
N TYR A 18 1.66 -2.84 -2.05
CA TYR A 18 1.89 -4.06 -1.28
C TYR A 18 3.12 -3.88 -0.40
N TYR A 19 2.99 -4.16 0.89
CA TYR A 19 4.08 -4.04 1.87
C TYR A 19 4.02 -5.17 2.91
N VAL A 20 5.10 -5.33 3.67
CA VAL A 20 5.17 -6.29 4.78
C VAL A 20 5.07 -5.52 6.09
N ASP A 21 4.16 -5.91 6.97
CA ASP A 21 4.02 -5.30 8.29
C ASP A 21 5.04 -5.85 9.30
N GLY A 22 5.10 -5.27 10.50
CA GLY A 22 6.01 -5.74 11.56
C GLY A 22 5.72 -7.16 12.07
N LYS A 23 4.57 -7.74 11.72
CA LYS A 23 4.20 -9.13 12.03
C LYS A 23 4.55 -10.09 10.89
N GLY A 24 5.09 -9.59 9.78
CA GLY A 24 5.48 -10.40 8.62
C GLY A 24 4.35 -10.67 7.63
N ASN A 25 3.19 -10.01 7.76
CA ASN A 25 2.07 -10.19 6.84
C ASN A 25 2.23 -9.33 5.59
N VAL A 26 1.77 -9.84 4.44
CA VAL A 26 1.64 -9.05 3.22
C VAL A 26 0.32 -8.29 3.25
N CYS A 27 0.38 -6.96 3.25
CA CYS A 27 -0.78 -6.09 3.27
C CYS A 27 -1.01 -5.40 1.92
N GLU A 28 -2.27 -5.14 1.58
CA GLU A 28 -2.71 -4.43 0.36
C GLU A 28 -3.34 -3.08 0.75
N ALA A 29 -2.90 -2.00 0.10
CA ALA A 29 -3.48 -0.66 0.29
C ALA A 29 -3.78 0.02 -1.04
N LYS A 30 -4.99 0.59 -1.20
CA LYS A 30 -5.35 1.32 -2.43
C LYS A 30 -4.53 2.60 -2.55
N MET A 31 -3.78 2.74 -3.65
CA MET A 31 -2.94 3.92 -3.86
C MET A 31 -3.80 5.16 -4.03
N ALA A 32 -3.44 6.22 -3.31
CA ALA A 32 -3.96 7.57 -3.54
C ALA A 32 -3.31 8.13 -4.81
N ARG A 33 -3.66 7.59 -5.99
CA ARG A 33 -3.33 8.21 -7.27
C ARG A 33 -4.03 9.56 -7.31
N GLY A 34 -3.28 10.63 -7.53
CA GLY A 34 -3.75 12.01 -7.41
C GLY A 34 -5.03 12.27 -8.22
N GLY A 35 -6.16 12.20 -7.53
CA GLY A 35 -7.49 12.42 -8.08
C GLY A 35 -8.32 13.14 -7.03
N LYS A 36 -8.79 14.35 -7.38
CA LYS A 36 -9.34 15.41 -6.52
C LYS A 36 -8.34 15.98 -5.50
N LYS A 37 -7.93 17.24 -5.76
CA LYS A 37 -7.32 18.13 -4.76
C LYS A 37 -8.21 18.09 -3.50
N LYS A 38 -7.67 17.61 -2.37
CA LYS A 38 -8.33 17.81 -1.07
C LYS A 38 -8.57 19.32 -0.92
N LYS A 39 -9.84 19.75 -0.83
CA LYS A 39 -10.15 21.13 -0.45
C LYS A 39 -9.44 21.39 0.89
N LYS A 40 -8.60 22.42 0.95
CA LYS A 40 -7.99 22.87 2.20
C LYS A 40 -9.11 23.02 3.22
N LYS A 41 -9.11 22.22 4.30
CA LYS A 41 -10.00 22.46 5.44
C LYS A 41 -9.65 23.87 5.95
N ALA A 42 -10.61 24.79 5.92
CA ALA A 42 -10.44 26.08 6.56
C ALA A 42 -10.14 25.82 8.04
N LYS A 43 -8.99 26.30 8.50
CA LYS A 43 -8.61 26.25 9.92
C LYS A 43 -9.64 27.14 10.63
N LYS A 44 -10.57 26.55 11.40
CA LYS A 44 -11.41 27.34 12.30
C LYS A 44 -10.46 28.01 13.30
N LYS A 45 -10.51 29.34 13.34
CA LYS A 45 -9.90 30.15 14.40
C LYS A 45 -10.57 29.81 15.72
#